data_AF-A0A530GH87-F1
#
_entry.id   AF-A0A530GH87-F1
#
_cell.length_a   1.000
_cell.length_b   1.000
_cell.length_c   1.000
_cell.angle_alpha   90.00
_cell.angle_beta   90.00
_cell.angle_gamma   90.00
#
_symmetry.space_group_name_H-M   'P 1'
#
loop_
_entity.id
_entity.type
_entity.pdbx_description
1 polymer ?
#
loop_
_entity_poly.entity_id
_entity_poly.type
_entity_poly.pdbx_seq_one_letter_code
_entity_poly.pdbx_strand_id
1 'polypeptide(L)'
;MATGTPDRQTVTPDWLVVDAPTIQGVALKEIRPVATSTGYLTEVFREEWDLDGLAIGQVFQRTLYPGAVTGWHAHGVTTDRLFCSVGSVRISLFDGRKASPTFGAVWHKIVGAVRP
;
A
#
# COMPACT_ATOMS: atom_id res chain seq x y z
N MET A 1 7.80 -30.73 -9.63
CA MET A 1 7.49 -30.57 -8.19
C MET A 1 7.41 -29.08 -7.90
N ALA A 2 6.32 -28.59 -7.29
CA ALA A 2 6.26 -27.18 -6.89
C ALA A 2 7.12 -27.01 -5.63
N THR A 3 8.17 -26.20 -5.72
CA THR A 3 9.01 -25.86 -4.56
C THR A 3 8.43 -24.61 -3.90
N GLY A 4 8.21 -24.67 -2.58
CA GLY A 4 7.86 -23.48 -1.80
C GLY A 4 9.11 -22.67 -1.49
N THR A 5 9.01 -21.35 -1.58
CA THR A 5 10.04 -20.42 -1.09
C THR A 5 9.55 -19.83 0.23
N PRO A 6 10.38 -19.77 1.29
CA PRO A 6 10.01 -19.09 2.52
C PRO A 6 9.64 -17.62 2.28
N ASP A 7 8.62 -17.14 2.97
CA ASP A 7 8.26 -15.73 2.91
C ASP A 7 9.40 -14.87 3.48
N ARG A 8 9.59 -13.71 2.87
CA ARG A 8 10.52 -12.71 3.39
C ARG A 8 9.97 -12.16 4.72
N GLN A 9 10.86 -11.90 5.67
CA GLN A 9 10.51 -11.20 6.90
C GLN A 9 9.83 -9.85 6.58
N THR A 10 8.65 -9.63 7.14
CA THR A 10 7.86 -8.39 6.99
C THR A 10 7.91 -7.48 8.21
N VAL A 11 8.25 -8.03 9.38
CA VAL A 11 8.33 -7.30 10.66
C VAL A 11 9.56 -7.69 11.49
N THR A 12 10.09 -6.76 12.28
CA THR A 12 11.12 -7.04 13.31
C THR A 12 10.50 -7.71 14.54
N PRO A 13 11.32 -8.27 15.46
CA PRO A 13 10.84 -8.73 16.77
C PRO A 13 10.10 -7.67 17.59
N ASP A 14 10.40 -6.39 17.36
CA ASP A 14 9.74 -5.24 17.98
C ASP A 14 8.48 -4.77 17.23
N TRP A 15 7.97 -5.58 16.30
CA TRP A 15 6.79 -5.27 15.48
C TRP A 15 6.94 -4.00 14.63
N LEU A 16 8.15 -3.72 14.16
CA LEU A 16 8.41 -2.67 13.18
C LEU A 16 8.37 -3.25 11.78
N VAL A 17 7.64 -2.61 10.88
CA VAL A 17 7.52 -3.02 9.47
C VAL A 17 8.86 -2.85 8.76
N VAL A 18 9.34 -3.90 8.07
CA VAL A 18 10.62 -3.91 7.34
C VAL A 18 10.49 -4.29 5.86
N ASP A 19 9.28 -4.53 5.37
CA ASP A 19 9.02 -4.80 3.96
C ASP A 19 8.86 -3.51 3.15
N ALA A 20 9.95 -2.76 3.03
CA ALA A 20 10.00 -1.60 2.14
C ALA A 20 9.62 -2.01 0.69
N PRO A 21 8.89 -1.15 -0.05
CA PRO A 21 8.61 -1.38 -1.46
C PRO A 21 9.90 -1.57 -2.28
N THR A 22 9.90 -2.59 -3.13
CA THR A 22 11.05 -2.89 -4.01
C THR A 22 11.02 -2.12 -5.34
N ILE A 23 9.90 -1.47 -5.67
CA ILE A 23 9.72 -0.70 -6.89
C ILE A 23 10.09 0.76 -6.64
N GLN A 24 10.95 1.34 -7.49
CA GLN A 24 11.39 2.74 -7.33
C GLN A 24 10.20 3.71 -7.41
N GLY A 25 10.10 4.61 -6.43
CA GLY A 25 9.03 5.62 -6.37
C GLY A 25 7.73 5.14 -5.74
N VAL A 26 7.68 3.90 -5.24
CA VAL A 26 6.59 3.47 -4.35
C VAL A 26 7.00 3.77 -2.91
N ALA A 27 6.17 4.54 -2.22
CA ALA A 27 6.32 4.84 -0.80
C ALA A 27 5.24 4.13 0.03
N LEU A 28 5.57 3.81 1.28
CA LEU A 28 4.64 3.27 2.25
C LEU A 28 4.71 4.09 3.53
N LYS A 29 3.53 4.46 4.06
CA LYS A 29 3.41 5.10 5.36
C LYS A 29 2.53 4.23 6.25
N GLU A 30 3.10 3.75 7.35
CA GLU A 30 2.31 3.14 8.41
C GLU A 30 1.53 4.22 9.17
N ILE A 31 0.22 3.99 9.33
CA ILE A 31 -0.67 4.81 10.14
C ILE A 31 -0.98 4.06 11.43
N ARG A 32 -0.94 4.77 12.56
CA ARG A 32 -1.22 4.21 13.88
C ARG A 32 -2.50 4.84 14.42
N PRO A 33 -3.65 4.14 14.32
CA PRO A 33 -4.90 4.61 14.90
C PRO A 33 -4.75 4.88 16.40
N VAL A 34 -5.39 5.94 16.88
CA VAL A 34 -5.41 6.31 18.29
C VAL A 34 -6.78 5.99 18.87
N ALA A 35 -6.83 5.13 19.89
CA ALA A 35 -8.07 4.82 20.59
C ALA A 35 -8.61 6.05 21.33
N THR A 36 -9.94 6.22 21.31
CA THR A 36 -10.68 7.30 21.99
C THR A 36 -11.81 6.69 22.82
N SER A 37 -12.52 7.50 23.61
CA SER A 37 -13.68 7.03 24.39
C SER A 37 -14.87 6.56 23.52
N THR A 38 -14.85 6.89 22.22
CA THR A 38 -15.96 6.60 21.29
C THR A 38 -15.53 5.77 20.09
N GLY A 39 -14.29 5.27 20.05
CA GLY A 39 -13.77 4.48 18.94
C GLY A 39 -12.27 4.69 18.73
N TYR A 40 -11.88 5.01 17.50
CA TYR A 40 -10.50 5.31 17.14
C TYR A 40 -10.44 6.43 16.10
N LEU A 41 -9.39 7.26 16.18
CA LEU A 41 -9.03 8.25 15.17
C LEU A 41 -7.95 7.67 14.28
N THR A 42 -8.09 7.79 12.96
CA THR A 42 -7.08 7.33 11.99
C THR A 42 -6.83 8.42 10.97
N GLU A 43 -5.58 8.84 10.84
CA GLU A 43 -5.17 9.79 9.82
C GLU A 43 -5.11 9.11 8.45
N VAL A 44 -5.69 9.72 7.42
CA VAL A 44 -5.67 9.15 6.06
C VAL A 44 -4.64 9.82 5.17
N PHE A 45 -4.42 11.13 5.35
CA PHE A 45 -3.45 11.93 4.61
C PHE A 45 -3.03 13.15 5.42
N ARG A 46 -1.76 13.52 5.29
CA ARG A 46 -1.16 14.75 5.80
C ARG A 46 -0.08 15.21 4.79
N GLU A 47 -0.05 16.50 4.49
CA GLU A 47 0.88 17.07 3.51
C GLU A 47 2.33 16.98 4.02
N GLU A 48 2.52 17.19 5.32
CA GLU A 48 3.80 17.11 6.01
C GLU A 48 4.42 15.71 6.05
N TRP A 49 3.72 14.67 5.60
CA TRP A 49 4.34 13.36 5.44
C TRP A 49 5.31 13.31 4.26
N ASP A 50 5.25 14.29 3.34
CA ASP A 50 6.16 14.46 2.20
C ASP A 50 6.38 13.15 1.42
N LEU A 51 5.30 12.37 1.25
CA LEU A 51 5.33 11.11 0.48
C LEU A 51 5.44 11.38 -1.01
N ASP A 52 4.81 12.47 -1.45
CA ASP A 52 4.93 13.07 -2.76
C ASP A 52 4.50 14.54 -2.69
N GLY A 53 5.00 15.39 -3.60
CA GLY A 53 4.70 16.83 -3.64
C GLY A 53 3.49 17.21 -4.49
N LEU A 54 2.56 16.28 -4.78
CA LEU A 54 1.44 16.53 -5.68
C LEU A 54 0.18 16.95 -4.91
N ALA A 55 -0.58 17.91 -5.45
CA ALA A 55 -1.87 18.28 -4.87
C ALA A 55 -2.89 17.13 -4.94
N ILE A 56 -3.88 17.14 -4.03
CA ILE A 56 -5.03 16.23 -4.10
C ILE A 56 -6.05 16.81 -5.10
N GLY A 57 -6.07 16.26 -6.32
CA GLY A 57 -7.05 16.64 -7.34
C GLY A 57 -8.37 15.88 -7.27
N GLN A 58 -8.36 14.66 -6.71
CA GLN A 58 -9.54 13.80 -6.63
C GLN A 58 -9.45 12.87 -5.42
N VAL A 59 -10.60 12.61 -4.79
CA VAL A 59 -10.78 11.58 -3.78
C VAL A 59 -12.01 10.75 -4.16
N PHE A 60 -11.86 9.43 -4.18
CA PHE A 60 -12.96 8.49 -4.38
C PHE A 60 -12.85 7.33 -3.41
N GLN A 61 -13.98 6.69 -3.14
CA GLN A 61 -14.04 5.44 -2.38
C GLN A 61 -14.46 4.30 -3.29
N ARG A 62 -13.81 3.16 -3.11
CA ARG A 62 -14.16 1.93 -3.82
C ARG A 62 -14.37 0.80 -2.83
N THR A 63 -15.45 0.06 -3.01
CA THR A 63 -15.78 -1.14 -2.23
C THR A 63 -15.61 -2.37 -3.10
N LEU A 64 -15.10 -3.45 -2.53
CA LEU A 64 -14.89 -4.73 -3.17
C LEU A 64 -15.66 -5.81 -2.41
N TYR A 65 -16.37 -6.68 -3.14
CA TYR A 65 -16.88 -7.91 -2.54
C TYR A 65 -15.73 -8.87 -2.19
N PRO A 66 -15.88 -9.75 -1.18
CA PRO A 66 -14.87 -10.75 -0.85
C PRO A 66 -14.46 -11.57 -2.08
N GLY A 67 -13.15 -11.72 -2.31
CA GLY A 67 -12.60 -12.46 -3.45
C GLY A 67 -12.58 -11.69 -4.78
N ALA A 68 -13.17 -10.50 -4.86
CA ALA A 68 -13.12 -9.69 -6.07
C ALA A 68 -11.68 -9.23 -6.36
N VAL A 69 -11.29 -9.32 -7.64
CA VAL A 69 -9.98 -8.88 -8.13
C VAL A 69 -10.20 -7.84 -9.22
N THR A 70 -9.49 -6.73 -9.15
CA THR A 70 -9.57 -5.65 -10.14
C THR A 70 -8.20 -5.13 -10.50
N GLY A 71 -8.01 -4.86 -11.78
CA GLY A 71 -6.73 -4.47 -12.36
C GLY A 71 -6.50 -5.22 -13.69
N TRP A 72 -5.44 -4.89 -14.43
CA TRP A 72 -4.46 -3.84 -14.11
C TRP A 72 -5.00 -2.44 -14.40
N HIS A 73 -4.72 -1.49 -13.52
CA HIS A 73 -4.96 -0.07 -13.75
C HIS A 73 -3.62 0.64 -13.81
N ALA A 74 -3.40 1.43 -14.85
CA ALA A 74 -2.22 2.27 -15.00
C ALA A 74 -2.69 3.65 -15.45
N HIS A 75 -2.37 4.66 -14.64
CA HIS A 75 -2.71 6.05 -14.92
C HIS A 75 -1.49 6.77 -15.49
N GLY A 76 -1.68 7.48 -16.61
CA GLY A 76 -0.61 8.25 -17.25
C GLY A 76 -0.43 9.66 -16.69
N VAL A 77 -1.42 10.16 -15.94
CA VAL A 77 -1.48 11.55 -15.46
C VAL A 77 -1.66 11.64 -13.95
N THR A 78 -2.43 10.72 -13.35
CA THR A 78 -2.74 10.74 -11.92
C THR A 78 -1.82 9.82 -11.13
N THR A 79 -1.51 10.23 -9.90
CA THR A 79 -0.81 9.41 -8.90
C THR A 79 -1.81 8.97 -7.84
N ASP A 80 -1.92 7.66 -7.64
CA ASP A 80 -2.85 7.08 -6.67
C ASP A 80 -2.21 6.98 -5.28
N ARG A 81 -2.95 7.44 -4.27
CA ARG A 81 -2.64 7.22 -2.85
C ARG A 81 -3.68 6.27 -2.28
N LEU A 82 -3.31 5.02 -2.11
CA LEU A 82 -4.23 3.96 -1.70
C LEU A 82 -4.24 3.80 -0.19
N PHE A 83 -5.43 3.84 0.40
CA PHE A 83 -5.66 3.60 1.82
C PHE A 83 -6.84 2.64 1.99
N CYS A 84 -6.68 1.61 2.84
CA CYS A 84 -7.74 0.66 3.13
C CYS A 84 -8.31 0.95 4.52
N SER A 85 -9.49 1.57 4.56
CA SER A 85 -10.17 1.95 5.80
C SER A 85 -10.91 0.82 6.48
N VAL A 86 -11.41 -0.17 5.72
CA VAL A 86 -12.24 -1.28 6.23
C VAL A 86 -11.84 -2.59 5.55
N GLY A 87 -11.66 -3.62 6.37
CA GLY A 87 -11.25 -4.95 5.93
C GLY A 87 -9.77 -5.01 5.58
N SER A 88 -9.44 -5.81 4.57
CA SER A 88 -8.07 -5.99 4.08
C SER A 88 -8.06 -6.22 2.57
N VAL A 89 -7.09 -5.64 1.88
CA VAL A 89 -6.87 -5.85 0.45
C VAL A 89 -5.40 -6.14 0.18
N ARG A 90 -5.13 -7.06 -0.73
CA ARG A 90 -3.79 -7.27 -1.29
C ARG A 90 -3.58 -6.31 -2.46
N ILE A 91 -2.77 -5.29 -2.26
CA ILE A 91 -2.30 -4.41 -3.33
C ILE A 91 -1.18 -5.14 -4.07
N SER A 92 -1.24 -5.11 -5.40
CA SER A 92 -0.20 -5.64 -6.29
C SER A 92 0.22 -4.55 -7.25
N LEU A 93 1.52 -4.26 -7.28
CA LEU A 93 2.13 -3.29 -8.17
C LEU A 93 3.11 -4.00 -9.09
N PHE A 94 3.18 -3.52 -10.33
CA PHE A 94 4.12 -3.98 -11.34
C PHE A 94 4.80 -2.76 -11.97
N ASP A 95 6.12 -2.79 -12.06
CA ASP A 95 6.87 -1.72 -12.69
C ASP A 95 6.99 -1.92 -14.21
N GLY A 96 6.04 -1.35 -14.94
CA GLY A 96 6.04 -1.36 -16.41
C GLY A 96 6.93 -0.30 -17.07
N ARG A 97 7.64 0.53 -16.31
CA ARG A 97 8.44 1.64 -16.87
C ARG A 97 9.76 1.10 -17.43
N LYS A 98 9.90 1.01 -18.76
CA LYS A 98 11.09 0.43 -19.42
C LYS A 98 12.43 1.02 -19.01
N ALA A 99 12.45 2.31 -18.64
CA ALA A 99 13.66 3.01 -18.20
C ALA A 99 13.91 2.90 -16.69
N SER A 100 13.02 2.24 -15.93
CA SER A 100 13.17 2.09 -14.49
C SER A 100 14.25 1.06 -14.14
N PRO A 101 15.11 1.30 -13.14
CA PRO A 101 16.03 0.31 -12.59
C PRO A 101 15.30 -0.89 -11.95
N THR A 102 14.01 -0.74 -11.66
CA THR A 102 13.15 -1.80 -11.12
C THR A 102 12.16 -2.33 -12.17
N PHE A 103 12.41 -2.10 -13.47
CA PHE A 103 11.56 -2.60 -14.55
C PHE A 103 11.32 -4.11 -14.43
N GLY A 104 10.06 -4.51 -14.55
CA GLY A 104 9.65 -5.91 -14.43
C GLY A 104 9.45 -6.38 -12.98
N ALA A 105 9.81 -5.58 -11.98
CA ALA A 105 9.61 -5.94 -10.58
C ALA A 105 8.11 -5.96 -10.25
N VAL A 106 7.75 -6.91 -9.39
CA VAL A 106 6.43 -7.04 -8.79
C VAL A 106 6.57 -6.86 -7.29
N TRP A 107 5.64 -6.11 -6.71
CA TRP A 107 5.55 -5.95 -5.27
C TRP A 107 4.12 -6.15 -4.80
N HIS A 108 3.95 -6.83 -3.67
CA HIS A 108 2.66 -7.09 -3.07
C HIS A 108 2.65 -6.69 -1.62
N LYS A 109 1.52 -6.16 -1.15
CA LYS A 109 1.30 -5.85 0.26
C LYS A 109 -0.15 -6.04 0.63
N ILE A 110 -0.40 -6.69 1.76
CA ILE A 110 -1.71 -6.67 2.40
C ILE A 110 -1.79 -5.40 3.24
N VAL A 111 -2.82 -4.60 2.99
CA VAL A 111 -3.13 -3.38 3.75
C VAL A 111 -4.54 -3.50 4.31
N GLY A 112 -4.77 -2.92 5.49
CA GLY A 112 -6.05 -2.95 6.17
C GLY A 112 -5.95 -2.31 7.55
N ALA A 113 -6.99 -2.51 8.37
CA ALA A 113 -7.05 -1.96 9.72
C ALA A 113 -6.04 -2.57 10.70
N VAL A 114 -5.51 -3.76 10.38
CA VAL A 114 -4.56 -4.50 11.22
C VAL A 114 -3.15 -4.34 10.65
N ARG A 115 -2.20 -4.06 11.53
CA ARG A 115 -0.78 -4.02 11.18
C ARG A 115 -0.28 -5.44 10.89
N PRO A 116 0.57 -5.64 9.87
CA PRO A 116 1.26 -6.91 9.69
C PRO A 116 2.20 -7.20 10.87
#